data_AF-A0A5E4N630-F1
#
_entry.id   AF-A0A5E4N630-F1
#
_cell.length_a   1.000
_cell.length_b   1.000
_cell.length_c   1.000
_cell.angle_alpha   90.00
_cell.angle_beta   90.00
_cell.angle_gamma   90.00
#
_symmetry.space_group_name_H-M   'P 1'
#
loop_
_entity.id
_entity.type
_entity.pdbx_description
1 polymer ?
#
loop_
_entity_poly.entity_id
_entity_poly.type
_entity_poly.pdbx_seq_one_letter_code
_entity_poly.pdbx_strand_id
1 'polypeptide(L)'
;MRTGPGVHYPIKWVYIRKNFPLRVIEEFENWKKVCDIGEDCGWIKGTLLSNKRYVVIKEDAFGYKKQSIDSTIAMKLDKFVTMGIEKCSEDKCLLVASKRKGTMILAAKMLLTSSFVFGFALLPYFISFFKQASKDGQPIRSYGPERHIMTKKNTPTMGGIVILFSALLPILLLVQLTPKILLLIFITLSFALLGFFDDYLKLKAKSHQGLSAKTKILIQFFVAVIGMLVLKMYSTDDFTKIYVFKETIIDISYMYIPFAAFVIVGTSNAVNLTDGLDGLAATQAITSFASLGLVAYLMQEDSSVILFCIAFIGAILSFLWFNSHPARIFMGDVGSLGIGAALGL
;
A
#
# COMPACT_ATOMS: atom_id res chain seq x y z
N MET A 1 -8.79 -30.28 1.65
CA MET A 1 -9.56 -31.46 1.23
C MET A 1 -9.15 -32.66 2.07
N ARG A 2 -10.12 -33.42 2.53
CA ARG A 2 -9.96 -34.67 3.28
C ARG A 2 -10.30 -35.87 2.40
N THR A 3 -9.87 -37.06 2.80
CA THR A 3 -10.17 -38.30 2.07
C THR A 3 -11.65 -38.72 2.18
N GLY A 4 -12.36 -38.28 3.23
CA GLY A 4 -13.79 -38.59 3.45
C GLY A 4 -14.57 -37.43 4.08
N PRO A 5 -15.91 -37.52 4.13
CA PRO A 5 -16.79 -36.51 4.70
C PRO A 5 -16.76 -36.57 6.23
N GLY A 6 -15.90 -35.76 6.85
CA GLY A 6 -15.81 -35.70 8.30
C GLY A 6 -14.46 -35.21 8.81
N VAL A 7 -14.42 -34.76 10.06
CA VAL A 7 -13.19 -34.26 10.68
C VAL A 7 -12.19 -35.37 11.05
N HIS A 8 -12.65 -36.62 11.15
CA HIS A 8 -11.83 -37.77 11.49
C HIS A 8 -11.02 -38.32 10.32
N TYR A 9 -11.38 -37.96 9.08
CA TYR A 9 -10.64 -38.38 7.89
C TYR A 9 -9.36 -37.57 7.70
N PRO A 10 -8.24 -38.17 7.30
CA PRO A 10 -6.98 -37.46 7.10
C PRO A 10 -7.09 -36.36 6.03
N ILE A 11 -6.34 -35.29 6.23
CA ILE A 11 -6.23 -34.18 5.28
C ILE A 11 -5.29 -34.63 4.16
N LYS A 12 -5.79 -34.62 2.91
CA LYS A 12 -5.00 -34.94 1.71
C LYS A 12 -4.33 -33.69 1.12
N TRP A 13 -5.04 -32.57 1.13
CA TRP A 13 -4.60 -31.31 0.53
C TRP A 13 -5.03 -30.11 1.37
N VAL A 14 -4.21 -29.07 1.45
CA VAL A 14 -4.54 -27.80 2.09
C VAL A 14 -4.48 -26.70 1.04
N TYR A 15 -5.60 -26.01 0.80
CA TYR A 15 -5.62 -24.82 -0.04
C TYR A 15 -5.22 -23.60 0.77
N ILE A 16 -4.17 -22.92 0.34
CA ILE A 16 -3.67 -21.70 1.00
C ILE A 16 -4.32 -20.44 0.39
N ARG A 17 -4.90 -20.55 -0.82
CA ARG A 17 -5.55 -19.44 -1.52
C ARG A 17 -7.06 -19.43 -1.34
N LYS A 18 -7.63 -18.27 -1.01
CA LYS A 18 -9.09 -18.02 -1.01
C LYS A 18 -9.62 -17.88 -2.43
N ASN A 19 -10.89 -18.25 -2.64
CA ASN A 19 -11.60 -18.17 -3.93
C ASN A 19 -10.98 -19.01 -5.06
N PHE A 20 -10.31 -20.11 -4.70
CA PHE A 20 -9.88 -21.09 -5.70
C PHE A 20 -11.12 -21.80 -6.27
N PRO A 21 -11.28 -21.85 -7.60
CA PRO A 21 -12.46 -22.47 -8.21
C PRO A 21 -12.42 -23.99 -8.02
N LEU A 22 -13.50 -24.52 -7.46
CA LEU A 22 -13.65 -25.94 -7.16
C LEU A 22 -14.94 -26.45 -7.77
N ARG A 23 -14.90 -27.62 -8.39
CA ARG A 23 -16.09 -28.29 -8.93
C ARG A 23 -16.66 -29.21 -7.85
N VAL A 24 -17.88 -28.92 -7.40
CA VAL A 24 -18.63 -29.83 -6.52
C VAL A 24 -19.13 -31.02 -7.35
N ILE A 25 -18.83 -32.22 -6.88
CA ILE A 25 -19.24 -33.48 -7.53
C ILE A 25 -20.28 -34.22 -6.69
N GLU A 26 -20.17 -34.14 -5.37
CA GLU A 26 -21.02 -34.90 -4.45
C GLU A 26 -21.27 -34.05 -3.19
N GLU A 27 -22.44 -34.20 -2.59
CA GLU A 27 -22.80 -33.53 -1.34
C GLU A 27 -23.25 -34.58 -0.32
N PHE A 28 -22.76 -34.46 0.92
CA PHE A 28 -23.13 -35.31 2.04
C PHE A 28 -23.24 -34.46 3.31
N GLU A 29 -24.45 -34.29 3.81
CA GLU A 29 -24.75 -33.37 4.92
C GLU A 29 -24.12 -31.98 4.70
N ASN A 30 -23.23 -31.55 5.60
CA ASN A 30 -22.53 -30.26 5.56
C ASN A 30 -21.18 -30.34 4.81
N TRP A 31 -20.88 -31.45 4.15
CA TRP A 31 -19.64 -31.69 3.42
C TRP A 31 -19.89 -31.78 1.92
N LYS A 32 -18.95 -31.24 1.15
CA LYS A 32 -18.97 -31.30 -0.31
C LYS A 32 -17.70 -31.98 -0.79
N LYS A 33 -17.85 -32.97 -1.66
CA LYS A 33 -16.75 -33.56 -2.41
C LYS A 33 -16.48 -32.65 -3.60
N VAL A 34 -15.28 -32.12 -3.64
CA VAL A 34 -14.84 -31.15 -4.63
C VAL A 34 -13.60 -31.66 -5.36
N CYS A 35 -13.46 -31.29 -6.62
CA CYS A 35 -12.24 -31.50 -7.38
C CYS A 35 -11.70 -30.18 -7.91
N ASP A 36 -10.38 -30.06 -7.97
CA ASP A 36 -9.72 -28.93 -8.61
C ASP A 36 -9.57 -29.09 -10.12
N ILE A 37 -8.86 -28.13 -10.73
CA ILE A 37 -8.51 -28.07 -12.14
C ILE A 37 -7.58 -29.24 -12.53
N GLY A 38 -6.80 -29.76 -11.60
CA GLY A 38 -5.93 -30.94 -11.78
C GLY A 38 -6.67 -32.27 -11.66
N GLU A 39 -8.01 -32.23 -11.48
CA GLU A 39 -8.85 -33.41 -11.21
C GLU A 39 -8.52 -34.10 -9.87
N ASP A 40 -7.83 -33.40 -8.97
CA ASP A 40 -7.56 -33.86 -7.61
C ASP A 40 -8.79 -33.63 -6.72
N CYS A 41 -9.37 -34.74 -6.27
CA CYS A 41 -10.64 -34.73 -5.54
C CYS A 41 -10.48 -34.96 -4.03
N GLY A 42 -11.36 -34.35 -3.25
CA GLY A 42 -11.55 -34.67 -1.84
C GLY A 42 -12.66 -33.86 -1.18
N TRP A 43 -12.87 -34.10 0.11
CA TRP A 43 -13.99 -33.53 0.86
C TRP A 43 -13.61 -32.24 1.58
N ILE A 44 -14.50 -31.25 1.54
CA ILE A 44 -14.36 -29.97 2.24
C ILE A 44 -15.67 -29.62 2.94
N LYS A 45 -15.59 -28.92 4.08
CA LYS A 45 -16.77 -28.43 4.77
C LYS A 45 -17.44 -27.34 3.92
N GLY A 46 -18.74 -27.45 3.68
CA GLY A 46 -19.49 -26.55 2.81
C GLY A 46 -19.38 -25.07 3.22
N THR A 47 -19.24 -24.79 4.51
CA THR A 47 -19.03 -23.43 5.04
C THR A 47 -17.71 -22.79 4.61
N LEU A 48 -16.74 -23.57 4.12
CA LEU A 48 -15.48 -23.07 3.58
C LEU A 48 -15.59 -22.75 2.08
N LEU A 49 -16.71 -23.09 1.44
CA LEU A 49 -16.97 -22.82 0.03
C LEU A 49 -17.85 -21.56 -0.11
N SER A 50 -17.53 -20.75 -1.10
CA SER A 50 -18.37 -19.62 -1.50
C SER A 50 -19.46 -20.09 -2.46
N ASN A 51 -20.66 -19.51 -2.36
CA ASN A 51 -21.76 -19.76 -3.31
C ASN A 51 -21.55 -19.05 -4.66
N LYS A 52 -20.46 -18.29 -4.82
CA LYS A 52 -20.12 -17.63 -6.08
C LYS A 52 -19.68 -18.67 -7.11
N ARG A 53 -20.32 -18.65 -8.28
CA ARG A 53 -20.02 -19.57 -9.38
C ARG A 53 -18.99 -18.95 -10.32
N TYR A 54 -18.04 -19.77 -10.76
CA TYR A 54 -16.97 -19.39 -11.67
C TYR A 54 -16.84 -20.41 -12.80
N VAL A 55 -16.32 -19.97 -13.95
CA VAL A 55 -15.86 -20.82 -15.06
C VAL A 55 -14.34 -20.68 -15.17
N VAL A 56 -13.67 -21.80 -15.41
CA VAL A 56 -12.24 -21.83 -15.76
C VAL A 56 -12.14 -22.23 -17.23
N ILE A 57 -11.43 -21.42 -18.00
CA ILE A 57 -11.17 -21.68 -19.42
C ILE A 57 -10.12 -22.78 -19.54
N LYS A 58 -10.44 -23.92 -20.15
CA LYS A 58 -9.52 -25.08 -20.27
C LYS A 58 -8.51 -24.97 -21.41
N GLU A 59 -8.83 -24.18 -22.43
CA GLU A 59 -8.03 -23.96 -23.63
C GLU A 59 -8.21 -22.52 -24.11
N ASP A 60 -7.22 -21.98 -24.81
CA ASP A 60 -7.32 -20.62 -25.36
C ASP A 60 -8.59 -20.47 -26.19
N ALA A 61 -9.42 -19.48 -25.84
CA ALA A 61 -10.71 -19.24 -26.45
C ALA A 61 -10.83 -17.78 -26.89
N PHE A 62 -11.66 -17.54 -27.90
CA PHE A 62 -11.95 -16.19 -28.38
C PHE A 62 -13.41 -15.84 -28.13
N GLY A 63 -13.65 -14.67 -27.54
CA GLY A 63 -14.96 -14.08 -27.36
C GLY A 63 -15.28 -13.15 -28.53
N TYR A 64 -16.43 -13.37 -29.16
CA TYR A 64 -16.86 -12.67 -30.36
C TYR A 64 -17.92 -11.60 -30.03
N LYS A 65 -17.89 -10.45 -30.73
CA LYS A 65 -18.82 -9.32 -30.44
C LYS A 65 -20.27 -9.64 -30.80
N LYS A 66 -20.48 -10.54 -31.77
CA LYS A 66 -21.79 -11.11 -32.14
C LYS A 66 -21.66 -12.63 -32.25
N GLN A 67 -22.78 -13.34 -32.16
CA GLN A 67 -22.82 -14.80 -32.27
C GLN A 67 -22.71 -15.23 -33.75
N SER A 68 -21.59 -14.88 -34.40
CA SER A 68 -21.21 -15.27 -35.76
C SER A 68 -19.69 -15.42 -35.86
N ILE A 69 -19.25 -16.45 -36.59
CA ILE A 69 -17.84 -16.78 -36.84
C ILE A 69 -17.14 -15.64 -37.59
N ASP A 70 -17.89 -14.86 -38.38
CA ASP A 70 -17.38 -13.70 -39.13
C ASP A 70 -17.33 -12.40 -38.31
N SER A 71 -17.72 -12.44 -37.03
CA SER A 71 -17.72 -11.23 -36.21
C SER A 71 -16.36 -10.93 -35.62
N THR A 72 -16.11 -9.65 -35.33
CA THR A 72 -14.83 -9.23 -34.75
C THR A 72 -14.59 -9.86 -33.39
N ILE A 73 -13.38 -10.37 -33.18
CA ILE A 73 -12.90 -10.85 -31.88
C ILE A 73 -12.97 -9.65 -30.91
N ALA A 74 -13.81 -9.78 -29.89
CA ALA A 74 -13.99 -8.79 -28.84
C ALA A 74 -13.05 -9.03 -27.65
N MET A 75 -12.64 -10.28 -27.43
CA MET A 75 -11.81 -10.68 -26.29
C MET A 75 -11.03 -11.96 -26.60
N LYS A 76 -9.78 -12.05 -26.17
CA LYS A 76 -9.03 -13.32 -26.08
C LYS A 76 -9.07 -13.81 -24.63
N LEU A 77 -9.35 -15.09 -24.43
CA LEU A 77 -9.38 -15.77 -23.15
C LEU A 77 -8.24 -16.79 -23.15
N ASP A 78 -7.20 -16.53 -22.36
CA ASP A 78 -6.10 -17.48 -22.22
C ASP A 78 -6.53 -18.68 -21.35
N LYS A 79 -5.87 -19.82 -21.56
CA LYS A 79 -6.02 -21.02 -20.74
C LYS A 79 -5.83 -20.72 -19.25
N PHE A 80 -6.68 -21.32 -18.42
CA PHE A 80 -6.80 -21.15 -16.97
C PHE A 80 -7.31 -19.80 -16.45
N VAL A 81 -7.79 -18.92 -17.33
CA VAL A 81 -8.50 -17.70 -16.89
C VAL A 81 -9.81 -18.09 -16.20
N THR A 82 -10.05 -17.52 -15.01
CA THR A 82 -11.29 -17.67 -14.25
C THR A 82 -12.24 -16.50 -14.50
N MET A 83 -13.49 -16.79 -14.83
CA MET A 83 -14.56 -15.82 -15.06
C MET A 83 -15.71 -16.06 -14.08
N GLY A 84 -16.38 -15.01 -13.64
CA GLY A 84 -17.59 -15.15 -12.81
C GLY A 84 -18.80 -15.51 -13.68
N ILE A 85 -19.71 -16.32 -13.15
CA ILE A 85 -21.01 -16.58 -13.77
C ILE A 85 -22.04 -15.66 -13.13
N GLU A 86 -22.65 -14.79 -13.93
CA GLU A 86 -23.70 -13.87 -13.45
C GLU A 86 -25.09 -14.50 -13.61
N LYS A 87 -25.40 -15.04 -14.80
CA LYS A 87 -26.67 -15.71 -15.09
C LYS A 87 -26.44 -16.89 -16.03
N CYS A 88 -27.10 -18.01 -15.79
CA CYS A 88 -27.17 -19.11 -16.76
C CYS A 88 -28.64 -19.42 -17.06
N SER A 89 -28.94 -19.62 -18.34
CA SER A 89 -30.11 -20.31 -18.89
C SER A 89 -29.70 -21.72 -19.30
N GLU A 90 -30.66 -22.59 -19.66
CA GLU A 90 -30.40 -24.00 -20.03
C GLU A 90 -29.24 -24.18 -21.03
N ASP A 91 -29.13 -23.32 -22.04
CA ASP A 91 -28.10 -23.46 -23.08
C ASP A 91 -27.00 -22.40 -23.04
N LYS A 92 -27.08 -21.40 -22.13
CA LYS A 92 -26.23 -20.20 -22.20
C LYS A 92 -25.88 -19.64 -20.83
N CYS A 93 -24.60 -19.36 -20.60
CA CYS A 93 -24.13 -18.64 -19.42
C CYS A 93 -23.56 -17.28 -19.79
N LEU A 94 -24.04 -16.23 -19.11
CA LEU A 94 -23.45 -14.90 -19.11
C LEU A 94 -22.20 -14.93 -18.21
N LEU A 95 -21.04 -14.89 -18.86
CA LEU A 95 -19.74 -14.87 -18.19
C LEU A 95 -19.26 -13.43 -18.05
N VAL A 96 -18.90 -13.05 -16.83
CA VAL A 96 -18.30 -11.76 -16.54
C VAL A 96 -16.81 -11.99 -16.32
N ALA A 97 -16.01 -11.51 -17.27
CA ALA A 97 -14.58 -11.37 -17.04
C ALA A 97 -14.39 -10.46 -15.82
N SER A 98 -13.57 -10.88 -14.87
CA SER A 98 -13.18 -9.99 -13.79
C SER A 98 -12.41 -8.81 -14.40
N LYS A 99 -13.10 -7.69 -14.66
CA LYS A 99 -12.56 -6.44 -15.20
C LYS A 99 -11.48 -5.79 -14.32
N ARG A 100 -10.97 -6.51 -13.31
CA ARG A 100 -10.05 -6.05 -12.27
C ARG A 100 -8.76 -5.46 -12.83
N LYS A 101 -8.16 -6.05 -13.89
CA LYS A 101 -6.94 -5.49 -14.49
C LYS A 101 -7.18 -4.12 -15.14
N GLY A 102 -8.28 -3.94 -15.87
CA GLY A 102 -8.61 -2.68 -16.53
C GLY A 102 -9.03 -1.57 -15.55
N THR A 103 -9.76 -1.92 -14.48
CA THR A 103 -10.16 -0.96 -13.43
C THR A 103 -8.98 -0.53 -12.57
N MET A 104 -8.05 -1.43 -12.26
CA MET A 104 -6.88 -1.10 -11.44
C MET A 104 -5.90 -0.16 -12.17
N ILE A 105 -5.62 -0.38 -13.46
CA ILE A 105 -4.76 0.54 -14.24
C ILE A 105 -5.38 1.92 -14.35
N LEU A 106 -6.71 1.98 -14.55
CA LEU A 106 -7.42 3.26 -14.60
C LEU A 106 -7.38 3.99 -13.24
N ALA A 107 -7.66 3.28 -12.15
CA ALA A 107 -7.60 3.82 -10.79
C ALA A 107 -6.18 4.30 -10.43
N ALA A 108 -5.15 3.51 -10.78
CA ALA A 108 -3.75 3.89 -10.62
C ALA A 108 -3.41 5.19 -11.36
N LYS A 109 -3.81 5.29 -12.64
CA LYS A 109 -3.61 6.53 -13.42
C LYS A 109 -4.32 7.71 -12.79
N MET A 110 -5.59 7.55 -12.40
CA MET A 110 -6.37 8.60 -11.74
C MET A 110 -5.74 9.05 -10.42
N LEU A 111 -5.27 8.12 -9.60
CA LEU A 111 -4.64 8.44 -8.32
C LEU A 111 -3.28 9.13 -8.50
N LEU A 112 -2.46 8.66 -9.44
CA LEU A 112 -1.19 9.29 -9.75
C LEU A 112 -1.40 10.74 -10.22
N THR A 113 -2.30 10.95 -11.18
CA THR A 113 -2.54 12.28 -11.74
C THR A 113 -3.22 13.21 -10.76
N SER A 114 -4.26 12.76 -10.05
CA SER A 114 -4.93 13.60 -9.04
C SER A 114 -4.00 13.98 -7.90
N SER A 115 -3.20 13.04 -7.39
CA SER A 115 -2.22 13.35 -6.32
C SER A 115 -1.14 14.33 -6.79
N PHE A 116 -0.67 14.17 -8.03
CA PHE A 116 0.29 15.10 -8.62
C PHE A 116 -0.33 16.50 -8.83
N VAL A 117 -1.52 16.58 -9.42
CA VAL A 117 -2.19 17.84 -9.73
C VAL A 117 -2.54 18.60 -8.45
N PHE A 118 -3.03 17.92 -7.41
CA PHE A 118 -3.30 18.56 -6.12
C PHE A 118 -2.03 19.14 -5.51
N GLY A 119 -0.95 18.37 -5.45
CA GLY A 119 0.30 18.89 -4.89
C GLY A 119 0.89 20.03 -5.73
N PHE A 120 0.89 19.89 -7.05
CA PHE A 120 1.42 20.90 -7.97
C PHE A 120 0.64 22.21 -7.89
N ALA A 121 -0.69 22.14 -7.75
CA ALA A 121 -1.55 23.30 -7.59
C ALA A 121 -1.39 23.95 -6.21
N LEU A 122 -1.29 23.18 -5.12
CA LEU A 122 -1.26 23.69 -3.74
C LEU A 122 0.11 24.24 -3.31
N LEU A 123 1.21 23.64 -3.80
CA LEU A 123 2.57 24.01 -3.38
C LEU A 123 2.91 25.49 -3.60
N PRO A 124 2.60 26.14 -4.73
CA PRO A 124 2.86 27.57 -4.93
C PRO A 124 2.21 28.47 -3.88
N TYR A 125 0.94 28.19 -3.52
CA TYR A 125 0.20 28.94 -2.49
C TYR A 125 0.77 28.67 -1.10
N PHE A 126 1.13 27.42 -0.81
CA PHE A 126 1.75 27.05 0.46
C PHE A 126 3.11 27.73 0.64
N ILE A 127 3.94 27.74 -0.40
CA ILE A 127 5.25 28.40 -0.39
C ILE A 127 5.10 29.91 -0.17
N SER A 128 4.17 30.58 -0.86
CA SER A 128 3.98 32.02 -0.71
C SER A 128 3.46 32.38 0.68
N PHE A 129 2.53 31.60 1.23
CA PHE A 129 2.00 31.76 2.58
C PHE A 129 3.10 31.62 3.65
N PHE A 130 3.90 30.55 3.60
CA PHE A 130 4.96 30.33 4.60
C PHE A 130 6.15 31.29 4.46
N LYS A 131 6.46 31.76 3.24
CA LYS A 131 7.45 32.84 3.05
C LYS A 131 7.03 34.15 3.71
N GLN A 132 5.72 34.45 3.73
CA GLN A 132 5.20 35.64 4.41
C GLN A 132 5.16 35.45 5.93
N ALA A 133 4.77 34.26 6.39
CA ALA A 133 4.65 33.95 7.82
C ALA A 133 6.00 33.74 8.53
N SER A 134 7.03 33.27 7.82
CA SER A 134 8.34 32.90 8.38
C SER A 134 9.49 33.55 7.60
N LYS A 135 9.68 34.86 7.80
CA LYS A 135 10.73 35.67 7.13
C LYS A 135 12.15 35.15 7.36
N ASP A 136 12.41 34.48 8.48
CA ASP A 136 13.74 34.01 8.88
C ASP A 136 14.06 32.56 8.45
N GLY A 137 13.08 31.83 7.87
CA GLY A 137 13.22 30.40 7.56
C GLY A 137 13.41 29.50 8.80
N GLN A 138 13.83 28.25 8.62
CA GLN A 138 14.28 27.42 9.75
C GLN A 138 15.65 27.91 10.26
N PRO A 139 15.89 27.92 11.58
CA PRO A 139 17.24 28.08 12.14
C PRO A 139 18.18 27.05 11.45
N ILE A 140 19.44 27.41 11.16
CA ILE A 140 20.40 26.56 10.42
C ILE A 140 21.53 26.03 11.31
N ARG A 141 21.75 24.70 11.32
CA ARG A 141 22.76 24.08 12.18
C ARG A 141 24.12 24.61 11.73
N SER A 142 24.95 25.04 12.68
CA SER A 142 26.26 25.63 12.40
C SER A 142 27.26 24.66 11.74
N TYR A 143 26.97 23.35 11.73
CA TYR A 143 27.80 22.32 11.13
C TYR A 143 27.24 21.92 9.75
N GLY A 144 27.92 22.34 8.67
CA GLY A 144 27.61 21.97 7.29
C GLY A 144 28.42 22.80 6.26
N PRO A 145 28.48 22.40 4.98
CA PRO A 145 29.18 23.18 3.95
C PRO A 145 28.57 24.58 3.79
N GLU A 146 29.38 25.63 3.73
CA GLU A 146 28.92 27.03 3.70
C GLU A 146 27.90 27.32 2.59
N ARG A 147 28.05 26.70 1.41
CA ARG A 147 27.09 26.82 0.30
C ARG A 147 25.69 26.29 0.65
N HIS A 148 25.58 25.22 1.43
CA HIS A 148 24.30 24.66 1.89
C HIS A 148 23.62 25.53 2.95
N ILE A 149 24.40 26.28 3.73
CA ILE A 149 23.88 27.21 4.73
C ILE A 149 23.28 28.44 4.04
N MET A 150 23.94 28.93 2.98
CA MET A 150 23.49 30.10 2.23
C MET A 150 22.22 29.84 1.39
N THR A 151 22.07 28.66 0.77
CA THR A 151 20.88 28.31 -0.03
C THR A 151 19.66 27.91 0.79
N LYS A 152 19.84 27.45 2.04
CA LYS A 152 18.74 27.15 2.97
C LYS A 152 18.11 28.40 3.59
N LYS A 153 18.79 29.54 3.52
CA LYS A 153 18.32 30.83 4.04
C LYS A 153 17.06 31.25 3.26
N ASN A 154 15.93 31.40 3.97
CA ASN A 154 14.62 31.82 3.44
C ASN A 154 13.78 30.76 2.69
N THR A 155 14.13 29.48 2.75
CA THR A 155 13.30 28.41 2.17
C THR A 155 12.33 27.85 3.22
N PRO A 156 11.00 27.87 2.97
CA PRO A 156 10.02 27.36 3.93
C PRO A 156 10.15 25.85 4.13
N THR A 157 9.80 25.39 5.33
CA THR A 157 9.75 23.97 5.72
C THR A 157 8.31 23.45 5.74
N MET A 158 8.10 22.20 6.18
CA MET A 158 6.80 21.55 6.35
C MET A 158 6.03 21.28 5.05
N GLY A 159 6.74 21.21 3.91
CA GLY A 159 6.14 20.79 2.63
C GLY A 159 5.53 19.38 2.66
N GLY A 160 5.93 18.57 3.63
CA GLY A 160 5.29 17.29 3.95
C GLY A 160 3.79 17.37 4.19
N ILE A 161 3.26 18.49 4.70
CA ILE A 161 1.81 18.70 4.84
C ILE A 161 1.12 18.59 3.49
N VAL A 162 1.68 19.25 2.46
CA VAL A 162 1.12 19.24 1.11
C VAL A 162 1.27 17.87 0.47
N ILE A 163 2.39 17.17 0.68
CA ILE A 163 2.58 15.80 0.19
C ILE A 163 1.49 14.88 0.76
N LEU A 164 1.33 14.88 2.08
CA LEU A 164 0.37 14.01 2.76
C LEU A 164 -1.06 14.32 2.36
N PHE A 165 -1.44 15.60 2.32
CA PHE A 165 -2.76 15.99 1.86
C PHE A 165 -3.01 15.54 0.41
N SER A 166 -2.02 15.73 -0.46
CA SER A 166 -2.14 15.43 -1.89
C SER A 166 -2.15 13.93 -2.18
N ALA A 167 -1.52 13.09 -1.34
CA ALA A 167 -1.62 11.64 -1.44
C ALA A 167 -2.92 11.10 -0.80
N LEU A 168 -3.22 11.53 0.43
CA LEU A 168 -4.28 10.96 1.24
C LEU A 168 -5.68 11.37 0.78
N LEU A 169 -5.87 12.60 0.28
CA LEU A 169 -7.19 13.05 -0.18
C LEU A 169 -7.70 12.19 -1.37
N PRO A 170 -6.92 11.97 -2.46
CA PRO A 170 -7.32 11.02 -3.50
C PRO A 170 -7.56 9.60 -2.99
N ILE A 171 -6.76 9.10 -2.04
CA ILE A 171 -6.98 7.78 -1.43
C ILE A 171 -8.35 7.73 -0.74
N LEU A 172 -8.68 8.73 0.09
CA LEU A 172 -9.96 8.79 0.81
C LEU A 172 -11.17 8.85 -0.13
N LEU A 173 -11.02 9.48 -1.29
CA LEU A 173 -12.10 9.67 -2.26
C LEU A 173 -12.26 8.50 -3.24
N LEU A 174 -11.17 7.84 -3.64
CA LEU A 174 -11.15 6.91 -4.78
C LEU A 174 -10.79 5.47 -4.40
N VAL A 175 -10.22 5.23 -3.22
CA VAL A 175 -9.79 3.90 -2.77
C VAL A 175 -10.74 3.35 -1.72
N GLN A 176 -11.00 2.05 -1.78
CA GLN A 176 -11.78 1.37 -0.74
C GLN A 176 -11.02 1.37 0.60
N LEU A 177 -11.63 1.94 1.64
CA LEU A 177 -11.05 2.05 2.98
C LEU A 177 -11.16 0.74 3.75
N THR A 178 -10.27 -0.21 3.44
CA THR A 178 -10.11 -1.45 4.22
C THR A 178 -9.42 -1.17 5.56
N PRO A 179 -9.55 -2.05 6.57
CA PRO A 179 -8.82 -1.90 7.84
C PRO A 179 -7.31 -1.73 7.67
N LYS A 180 -6.71 -2.40 6.68
CA LYS A 180 -5.28 -2.25 6.32
C LYS A 180 -4.97 -0.82 5.87
N ILE A 181 -5.78 -0.24 5.00
CA ILE A 181 -5.58 1.13 4.51
C ILE A 181 -5.81 2.16 5.60
N LEU A 182 -6.84 1.97 6.43
CA LEU A 182 -7.08 2.85 7.58
C LEU A 182 -5.89 2.83 8.55
N LEU A 183 -5.28 1.66 8.77
CA LEU A 183 -4.07 1.55 9.58
C LEU A 183 -2.87 2.26 8.93
N LEU A 184 -2.66 2.10 7.62
CA LEU A 184 -1.62 2.81 6.87
C LEU A 184 -1.78 4.33 7.02
N ILE A 185 -3.00 4.85 6.82
CA ILE A 185 -3.32 6.27 6.99
C ILE A 185 -3.06 6.70 8.44
N PHE A 186 -3.52 5.92 9.43
CA PHE A 186 -3.37 6.22 10.85
C PHE A 186 -1.89 6.32 11.26
N ILE A 187 -1.06 5.33 10.89
CA ILE A 187 0.37 5.31 11.24
C ILE A 187 1.10 6.45 10.52
N THR A 188 0.83 6.65 9.24
CA THR A 188 1.41 7.76 8.46
C THR A 188 1.08 9.11 9.11
N LEU A 189 -0.19 9.37 9.42
CA LEU A 189 -0.63 10.62 10.04
C LEU A 189 -0.11 10.80 11.47
N SER A 190 0.00 9.73 12.25
CA SER A 190 0.53 9.81 13.62
C SER A 190 1.99 10.24 13.64
N PHE A 191 2.81 9.68 12.75
CA PHE A 191 4.21 10.07 12.60
C PHE A 191 4.36 11.47 11.99
N ALA A 192 3.50 11.82 11.04
CA ALA A 192 3.46 13.18 10.48
C ALA A 192 3.06 14.24 11.50
N LEU A 193 2.10 13.94 12.39
CA LEU A 193 1.70 14.81 13.48
C LEU A 193 2.83 15.01 14.48
N LEU A 194 3.57 13.93 14.82
CA LEU A 194 4.77 14.05 15.64
C LEU A 194 5.81 14.96 14.97
N GLY A 195 6.02 14.80 13.66
CA GLY A 195 6.91 15.66 12.89
C GLY A 195 6.44 17.11 12.80
N PHE A 196 5.13 17.32 12.73
CA PHE A 196 4.50 18.65 12.78
C PHE A 196 4.78 19.36 14.09
N PHE A 197 4.58 18.66 15.22
CA PHE A 197 4.90 19.23 16.53
C PHE A 197 6.39 19.56 16.66
N ASP A 198 7.26 18.70 16.13
CA ASP A 198 8.70 18.95 16.14
C ASP A 198 9.10 20.19 15.33
N ASP A 199 8.64 20.28 14.07
CA ASP A 199 8.89 21.43 13.19
C ASP A 199 8.28 22.72 13.76
N TYR A 200 7.07 22.64 14.32
CA TYR A 200 6.42 23.79 14.95
C TYR A 200 7.20 24.31 16.15
N LEU A 201 7.71 23.41 17.02
CA LEU A 201 8.52 23.80 18.18
C LEU A 201 9.85 24.44 17.75
N LYS A 202 10.53 23.90 16.73
CA LYS A 202 11.75 24.50 16.14
C LYS A 202 11.49 25.92 15.64
N LEU A 203 10.38 26.14 14.93
CA LEU A 203 10.00 27.46 14.42
C LEU A 203 9.64 28.44 15.55
N LYS A 204 8.83 28.00 16.52
CA LYS A 204 8.40 28.82 17.66
C LYS A 204 9.57 29.23 18.56
N ALA A 205 10.50 28.33 18.81
CA ALA A 205 11.66 28.57 19.66
C ALA A 205 12.79 29.35 18.96
N LYS A 206 12.69 29.57 17.64
CA LYS A 206 13.78 30.08 16.78
C LYS A 206 15.11 29.35 17.04
N SER A 207 15.03 28.06 17.36
CA SER A 207 16.18 27.25 17.72
C SER A 207 16.14 25.91 16.99
N HIS A 208 17.29 25.24 16.95
CA HIS A 208 17.41 23.89 16.42
C HIS A 208 16.75 22.80 17.25
N GLN A 209 16.40 23.12 18.49
CA GLN A 209 15.88 22.16 19.43
C GLN A 209 14.37 22.03 19.21
N GLY A 210 13.98 20.90 18.62
CA GLY A 210 12.60 20.41 18.62
C GLY A 210 12.32 19.56 19.86
N LEU A 211 11.52 18.52 19.69
CA LEU A 211 11.32 17.49 20.71
C LEU A 211 12.65 16.81 21.06
N SER A 212 12.76 16.36 22.30
CA SER A 212 13.91 15.54 22.69
C SER A 212 13.91 14.25 21.87
N ALA A 213 15.09 13.82 21.39
CA ALA A 213 15.21 12.61 20.59
C ALA A 213 14.65 11.37 21.32
N LYS A 214 14.82 11.31 22.66
CA LYS A 214 14.27 10.25 23.50
C LYS A 214 12.74 10.25 23.47
N THR A 215 12.10 11.42 23.63
CA THR A 215 10.65 11.57 23.59
C THR A 215 10.11 11.20 22.21
N LYS A 216 10.77 11.65 21.14
CA LYS A 216 10.38 11.38 19.75
C LYS A 216 10.39 9.87 19.48
N ILE A 217 11.50 9.19 19.78
CA ILE A 217 11.63 7.74 19.59
C ILE A 217 10.62 6.97 20.46
N LEU A 218 10.40 7.37 21.72
CA LEU A 218 9.43 6.71 22.61
C LEU A 218 8.01 6.76 22.03
N ILE A 219 7.58 7.92 21.54
CA ILE A 219 6.25 8.09 20.92
C ILE A 219 6.15 7.25 19.64
N GLN A 220 7.19 7.26 18.80
CA GLN A 220 7.22 6.47 17.57
C GLN A 220 7.07 4.96 17.85
N PHE A 221 7.81 4.43 18.83
CA PHE A 221 7.68 3.03 19.22
C PHE A 221 6.31 2.72 19.82
N PHE A 222 5.78 3.61 20.67
CA PHE A 222 4.45 3.43 21.25
C PHE A 222 3.36 3.32 20.16
N VAL A 223 3.36 4.26 19.20
CA VAL A 223 2.42 4.27 18.07
C VAL A 223 2.61 3.04 17.19
N ALA A 224 3.86 2.67 16.86
CA ALA A 224 4.15 1.52 16.01
C ALA A 224 3.70 0.20 16.65
N VAL A 225 3.97 -0.01 17.94
CA VAL A 225 3.55 -1.22 18.67
C VAL A 225 2.02 -1.33 18.70
N ILE A 226 1.31 -0.24 19.00
CA ILE A 226 -0.16 -0.24 18.96
C ILE A 226 -0.66 -0.56 17.55
N GLY A 227 -0.07 0.05 16.52
CA GLY A 227 -0.40 -0.23 15.12
C GLY A 227 -0.25 -1.70 14.75
N MET A 228 0.87 -2.32 15.15
CA MET A 228 1.14 -3.73 14.89
C MET A 228 0.21 -4.67 15.68
N LEU A 229 -0.19 -4.30 16.91
CA LEU A 229 -1.20 -5.04 17.67
C LEU A 229 -2.56 -5.00 16.98
N VAL A 230 -2.95 -3.84 16.45
CA VAL A 230 -4.19 -3.69 15.65
C VAL A 230 -4.09 -4.50 14.35
N LEU A 231 -2.96 -4.43 13.64
CA LEU A 231 -2.75 -5.20 12.41
C LEU A 231 -2.89 -6.71 12.64
N LYS A 232 -2.39 -7.21 13.78
CA LYS A 232 -2.49 -8.61 14.17
C LYS A 232 -3.95 -9.08 14.25
N MET A 233 -4.89 -8.22 14.65
CA MET A 233 -6.31 -8.57 14.75
C MET A 233 -6.97 -8.85 13.39
N TYR A 234 -6.41 -8.29 12.30
CA TYR A 234 -6.94 -8.41 10.94
C TYR A 234 -6.06 -9.24 10.01
N SER A 235 -4.95 -9.78 10.53
CA SER A 235 -4.00 -10.59 9.77
C SER A 235 -4.31 -12.09 9.88
N THR A 236 -3.82 -12.86 8.92
CA THR A 236 -3.93 -14.33 8.91
C THR A 236 -2.84 -14.97 9.77
N ASP A 237 -2.88 -16.31 9.89
CA ASP A 237 -1.92 -17.12 10.66
C ASP A 237 -0.45 -16.96 10.24
N ASP A 238 -0.18 -16.26 9.13
CA ASP A 238 1.18 -16.00 8.62
C ASP A 238 1.76 -14.66 9.12
N PHE A 239 1.05 -13.91 9.96
CA PHE A 239 1.47 -12.58 10.43
C PHE A 239 2.88 -12.55 11.03
N THR A 240 3.30 -13.62 11.71
CA THR A 240 4.58 -13.71 12.41
C THR A 240 5.71 -14.34 11.58
N LYS A 241 5.43 -14.67 10.32
CA LYS A 241 6.36 -15.37 9.43
C LYS A 241 7.20 -14.39 8.62
N ILE A 242 8.50 -14.60 8.62
CA ILE A 242 9.47 -13.90 7.78
C ILE A 242 9.99 -14.84 6.70
N TYR A 243 9.93 -14.39 5.45
CA TYR A 243 10.47 -15.10 4.31
C TYR A 243 11.94 -14.70 4.12
N VAL A 244 12.88 -15.59 4.46
CA VAL A 244 14.32 -15.35 4.31
C VAL A 244 14.80 -15.79 2.93
N PHE A 245 14.36 -16.97 2.50
CA PHE A 245 14.56 -17.52 1.16
C PHE A 245 13.25 -18.13 0.67
N LYS A 246 13.16 -18.50 -0.62
CA LYS A 246 11.95 -19.05 -1.24
C LYS A 246 11.32 -20.21 -0.44
N GLU A 247 12.14 -21.02 0.22
CA GLU A 247 11.71 -22.19 1.00
C GLU A 247 11.97 -22.04 2.51
N THR A 248 12.66 -20.98 2.94
CA THR A 248 13.00 -20.76 4.35
C THR A 248 12.09 -19.70 4.95
N ILE A 249 11.09 -20.17 5.69
CA ILE A 249 10.13 -19.34 6.42
C ILE A 249 10.40 -19.50 7.91
N ILE A 250 10.70 -18.40 8.58
CA ILE A 250 10.95 -18.37 10.03
C ILE A 250 9.75 -17.71 10.70
N ASP A 251 9.09 -18.44 11.60
CA ASP A 251 8.08 -17.87 12.48
C ASP A 251 8.77 -17.31 13.73
N ILE A 252 8.77 -15.98 13.87
CA ILE A 252 9.38 -15.30 15.03
C ILE A 252 8.36 -15.00 16.13
N SER A 253 7.11 -15.46 15.98
CA SER A 253 6.06 -15.42 16.98
C SER A 253 5.91 -14.03 17.64
N TYR A 254 6.01 -13.94 18.97
CA TYR A 254 5.87 -12.70 19.73
C TYR A 254 6.92 -11.63 19.39
N MET A 255 8.09 -12.02 18.87
CA MET A 255 9.15 -11.07 18.48
C MET A 255 8.82 -10.28 17.22
N TYR A 256 7.79 -10.68 16.46
CA TYR A 256 7.39 -9.98 15.25
C TYR A 256 6.94 -8.54 15.52
N ILE A 257 6.20 -8.30 16.59
CA ILE A 257 5.69 -6.95 16.90
C ILE A 257 6.84 -5.98 17.24
N PRO A 258 7.76 -6.31 18.17
CA PRO A 258 8.95 -5.48 18.41
C PRO A 258 9.80 -5.27 17.15
N PHE A 259 9.98 -6.33 16.34
CA PHE A 259 10.74 -6.24 15.09
C PHE A 259 10.09 -5.30 14.07
N ALA A 260 8.80 -5.47 13.79
CA ALA A 260 8.07 -4.61 12.87
C ALA A 260 8.01 -3.16 13.37
N ALA A 261 7.83 -2.94 14.69
CA ALA A 261 7.94 -1.60 15.26
C ALA A 261 9.33 -1.00 15.04
N PHE A 262 10.40 -1.79 15.24
CA PHE A 262 11.76 -1.34 14.93
C PHE A 262 11.93 -0.98 13.45
N VAL A 263 11.34 -1.75 12.51
CA VAL A 263 11.37 -1.43 11.07
C VAL A 263 10.62 -0.13 10.77
N ILE A 264 9.41 0.06 11.31
CA ILE A 264 8.62 1.29 11.10
C ILE A 264 9.37 2.52 11.62
N VAL A 265 9.85 2.45 12.87
CA VAL A 265 10.59 3.55 13.50
C VAL A 265 11.93 3.78 12.80
N GLY A 266 12.63 2.70 12.44
CA GLY A 266 13.90 2.75 11.71
C GLY A 266 13.76 3.41 10.36
N THR A 267 12.78 3.01 9.55
CA THR A 267 12.52 3.59 8.23
C THR A 267 12.09 5.05 8.34
N SER A 268 11.25 5.39 9.32
CA SER A 268 10.85 6.80 9.60
C SER A 268 12.06 7.70 9.89
N ASN A 269 12.96 7.25 10.75
CA ASN A 269 14.17 8.02 11.08
C ASN A 269 15.21 8.00 9.95
N ALA A 270 15.27 6.92 9.16
CA ALA A 270 16.15 6.84 7.99
C ALA A 270 15.76 7.88 6.93
N VAL A 271 14.48 8.01 6.61
CA VAL A 271 13.99 9.04 5.67
C VAL A 271 14.21 10.45 6.23
N ASN A 272 14.05 10.66 7.53
CA ASN A 272 14.36 11.95 8.17
C ASN A 272 15.85 12.31 8.11
N LEU A 273 16.73 11.32 8.21
CA LEU A 273 18.17 11.52 8.08
C LEU A 273 18.59 11.86 6.64
N THR A 274 17.92 11.28 5.63
CA THR A 274 18.21 11.54 4.22
C THR A 274 17.58 12.82 3.67
N ASP A 275 16.63 13.44 4.39
CA ASP A 275 16.02 14.75 4.08
C ASP A 275 16.97 15.93 4.40
N GLY A 276 18.24 15.80 4.00
CA GLY A 276 19.30 16.80 4.21
C GLY A 276 19.67 17.60 2.96
N LEU A 277 19.38 17.05 1.78
CA LEU A 277 19.75 17.56 0.46
C LEU A 277 18.52 17.70 -0.46
N ASP A 278 18.55 18.72 -1.32
CA ASP A 278 17.51 19.03 -2.31
C ASP A 278 17.20 17.79 -3.18
N GLY A 279 15.96 17.31 -3.13
CA GLY A 279 15.47 16.17 -3.92
C GLY A 279 15.93 14.78 -3.46
N LEU A 280 16.82 14.64 -2.48
CA LEU A 280 17.38 13.34 -2.10
C LEU A 280 16.32 12.41 -1.47
N ALA A 281 15.70 12.83 -0.37
CA ALA A 281 14.67 12.01 0.29
C ALA A 281 13.46 11.76 -0.62
N ALA A 282 13.07 12.74 -1.44
CA ALA A 282 11.95 12.61 -2.37
C ALA A 282 12.21 11.54 -3.45
N THR A 283 13.39 11.55 -4.08
CA THR A 283 13.75 10.55 -5.11
C THR A 283 13.90 9.13 -4.51
N GLN A 284 14.46 9.02 -3.31
CA GLN A 284 14.54 7.75 -2.57
C GLN A 284 13.16 7.22 -2.19
N ALA A 285 12.24 8.09 -1.75
CA ALA A 285 10.88 7.69 -1.43
C ALA A 285 10.09 7.23 -2.66
N ILE A 286 10.21 7.93 -3.80
CA ILE A 286 9.55 7.53 -5.06
C ILE A 286 10.00 6.13 -5.48
N THR A 287 11.31 5.88 -5.48
CA THR A 287 11.86 4.56 -5.86
C THR A 287 11.46 3.46 -4.89
N SER A 288 11.40 3.76 -3.59
CA SER A 288 10.93 2.82 -2.56
C SER A 288 9.45 2.47 -2.71
N PHE A 289 8.57 3.46 -2.88
CA PHE A 289 7.14 3.21 -3.14
C PHE A 289 6.91 2.46 -4.45
N ALA A 290 7.68 2.75 -5.50
CA ALA A 290 7.58 2.04 -6.77
C ALA A 290 7.98 0.56 -6.61
N SER A 291 9.06 0.29 -5.85
CA SER A 291 9.51 -1.07 -5.55
C SER A 291 8.49 -1.83 -4.70
N LEU A 292 8.03 -1.25 -3.59
CA LEU A 292 7.03 -1.87 -2.71
C LEU A 292 5.68 -2.08 -3.43
N GLY A 293 5.25 -1.12 -4.25
CA GLY A 293 4.06 -1.25 -5.08
C GLY A 293 4.18 -2.39 -6.10
N LEU A 294 5.36 -2.57 -6.71
CA LEU A 294 5.65 -3.71 -7.58
C LEU A 294 5.65 -5.04 -6.81
N VAL A 295 6.26 -5.09 -5.63
CA VAL A 295 6.24 -6.28 -4.77
C VAL A 295 4.82 -6.64 -4.37
N ALA A 296 4.01 -5.67 -3.94
CA ALA A 296 2.59 -5.87 -3.63
C ALA A 296 1.82 -6.42 -4.84
N TYR A 297 2.08 -5.90 -6.04
CA TYR A 297 1.49 -6.42 -7.28
C TYR A 297 1.91 -7.87 -7.56
N LEU A 298 3.20 -8.20 -7.44
CA LEU A 298 3.73 -9.54 -7.69
C LEU A 298 3.23 -10.57 -6.67
N MET A 299 3.08 -10.16 -5.41
CA MET A 299 2.51 -10.96 -4.33
C MET A 299 0.98 -11.05 -4.37
N GLN A 300 0.33 -10.37 -5.33
CA GLN A 300 -1.12 -10.32 -5.47
C GLN A 300 -1.82 -9.82 -4.20
N GLU A 301 -1.19 -8.87 -3.51
CA GLU A 301 -1.77 -8.17 -2.38
C GLU A 301 -3.01 -7.37 -2.79
N ASP A 302 -3.74 -6.88 -1.79
CA ASP A 302 -4.90 -6.02 -2.02
C ASP A 302 -4.51 -4.82 -2.90
N SER A 303 -5.28 -4.60 -3.98
CA SER A 303 -5.07 -3.49 -4.90
C SER A 303 -5.00 -2.14 -4.20
N SER A 304 -5.66 -1.97 -3.07
CA SER A 304 -5.63 -0.74 -2.28
C SER A 304 -4.22 -0.37 -1.79
N VAL A 305 -3.34 -1.34 -1.50
CA VAL A 305 -1.93 -1.08 -1.10
C VAL A 305 -1.12 -0.56 -2.28
N ILE A 306 -1.33 -1.14 -3.47
CA ILE A 306 -0.69 -0.69 -4.71
C ILE A 306 -1.15 0.74 -5.03
N LEU A 307 -2.45 1.01 -4.93
CA LEU A 307 -3.04 2.33 -5.15
C LEU A 307 -2.54 3.37 -4.15
N PHE A 308 -2.33 2.98 -2.89
CA PHE A 308 -1.70 3.82 -1.86
C PHE A 308 -0.27 4.24 -2.27
N CYS A 309 0.56 3.28 -2.68
CA CYS A 309 1.93 3.56 -3.16
C CYS A 309 1.92 4.53 -4.35
N ILE A 310 1.02 4.32 -5.31
CA ILE A 310 0.90 5.15 -6.52
C ILE A 310 0.47 6.58 -6.19
N ALA A 311 -0.44 6.77 -5.24
CA ALA A 311 -0.84 8.09 -4.77
C ALA A 311 0.33 8.84 -4.14
N PHE A 312 1.13 8.16 -3.30
CA PHE A 312 2.34 8.74 -2.72
C PHE A 312 3.38 9.11 -3.78
N ILE A 313 3.58 8.27 -4.81
CA ILE A 313 4.47 8.61 -5.93
C ILE A 313 4.01 9.91 -6.61
N GLY A 314 2.72 10.05 -6.91
CA GLY A 314 2.17 11.25 -7.54
C GLY A 314 2.37 12.52 -6.70
N ALA A 315 2.06 12.43 -5.40
CA ALA A 315 2.25 13.54 -4.47
C ALA A 315 3.73 13.93 -4.32
N ILE A 316 4.63 12.95 -4.16
CA ILE A 316 6.08 13.21 -4.01
C ILE A 316 6.68 13.75 -5.31
N LEU A 317 6.23 13.29 -6.49
CA LEU A 317 6.65 13.85 -7.78
C LEU A 317 6.30 15.33 -7.90
N SER A 318 5.11 15.73 -7.46
CA SER A 318 4.72 17.14 -7.46
C SER A 318 5.59 17.96 -6.50
N PHE A 319 5.90 17.42 -5.32
CA PHE A 319 6.82 18.06 -4.37
C PHE A 319 8.24 18.17 -4.91
N LEU A 320 8.75 17.12 -5.57
CA LEU A 320 10.08 17.07 -6.15
C LEU A 320 10.28 18.20 -7.17
N TRP A 321 9.25 18.62 -7.92
CA TRP A 321 9.32 19.78 -8.82
C TRP A 321 9.69 21.10 -8.11
N PHE A 322 9.30 21.25 -6.85
CA PHE A 322 9.60 22.43 -6.04
C PHE A 322 10.80 22.22 -5.11
N ASN A 323 11.17 20.97 -4.82
CA ASN A 323 12.27 20.60 -3.94
C ASN A 323 13.58 20.28 -4.67
N SER A 324 13.56 20.03 -5.99
CA SER A 324 14.76 19.85 -6.81
C SER A 324 15.66 21.08 -6.74
N HIS A 325 16.98 20.85 -6.82
CA HIS A 325 17.97 21.91 -6.65
C HIS A 325 17.81 23.03 -7.69
N PRO A 326 17.77 24.31 -7.28
CA PRO A 326 17.73 24.82 -5.90
C PRO A 326 16.33 24.72 -5.25
N ALA A 327 16.25 24.14 -4.05
CA ALA A 327 14.97 23.88 -3.38
C ALA A 327 14.20 25.17 -3.01
N ARG A 328 12.91 25.18 -3.33
CA ARG A 328 11.94 26.24 -2.96
C ARG A 328 11.11 25.90 -1.73
N ILE A 329 11.14 24.65 -1.28
CA ILE A 329 10.46 24.14 -0.09
C ILE A 329 11.19 22.90 0.45
N PHE A 330 11.26 22.75 1.76
CA PHE A 330 11.75 21.55 2.43
C PHE A 330 10.61 20.68 2.94
N MET A 331 10.85 19.36 2.95
CA MET A 331 9.85 18.37 3.33
C MET A 331 9.54 18.49 4.83
N GLY A 332 10.58 18.66 5.65
CA GLY A 332 10.46 18.82 7.09
C GLY A 332 10.23 17.47 7.80
N ASP A 333 10.21 17.50 9.12
CA ASP A 333 9.94 16.33 9.94
C ASP A 333 8.53 15.79 9.70
N VAL A 334 7.56 16.67 9.35
CA VAL A 334 6.19 16.25 8.96
C VAL A 334 6.21 15.20 7.85
N GLY A 335 6.87 15.51 6.74
CA GLY A 335 6.85 14.66 5.57
C GLY A 335 7.76 13.46 5.73
N SER A 336 8.99 13.69 6.21
CA SER A 336 9.99 12.63 6.30
C SER A 336 9.61 11.54 7.29
N LEU A 337 9.08 11.89 8.47
CA LEU A 337 8.63 10.89 9.44
C LEU A 337 7.40 10.14 8.95
N GLY A 338 6.42 10.85 8.39
CA GLY A 338 5.19 10.24 7.86
C GLY A 338 5.45 9.29 6.70
N ILE A 339 6.22 9.74 5.69
CA ILE A 339 6.61 8.92 4.53
C ILE A 339 7.41 7.70 4.97
N GLY A 340 8.41 7.87 5.83
CA GLY A 340 9.21 6.72 6.26
C GLY A 340 8.42 5.73 7.12
N ALA A 341 7.45 6.18 7.92
CA ALA A 341 6.55 5.28 8.62
C ALA A 341 5.60 4.54 7.65
N ALA A 342 5.13 5.20 6.60
CA ALA A 342 4.31 4.60 5.54
C ALA A 342 5.08 3.56 4.70
N LEU A 343 6.39 3.75 4.51
CA LEU A 343 7.26 2.78 3.82
C LEU A 343 7.64 1.61 4.73
N GLY A 344 7.77 1.85 6.04
CA GLY A 344 8.15 0.83 7.01
C GLY A 344 7.00 -0.10 7.43
N LEU A 345 5.76 0.37 7.32
CA LEU A 345 4.53 -0.41 7.51
C LEU A 345 4.13 -1.10 6.21
#